data_AF-A0A392UX47-F1
#
_entry.id   AF-A0A392UX47-F1
#
_cell.length_a   1.000
_cell.length_b   1.000
_cell.length_c   1.000
_cell.angle_alpha   90.00
_cell.angle_beta   90.00
_cell.angle_gamma   90.00
#
_symmetry.space_group_name_H-M   'P 1'
#
loop_
_entity.id
_entity.type
_entity.pdbx_description
1 polymer ?
#
loop_
_entity_poly.entity_id
_entity_poly.type
_entity_poly.pdbx_seq_one_letter_code
_entity_poly.pdbx_strand_id
1 'polypeptide(L)' 'WIKDHYLLESKHFTFKRSELGPDEVADYDKLVAFVATFPANLWEDSDGNLLMGTDGRPKTTAKLIDTKKLLG' A
#
# COMPACT_ATOMS: atom_id res chain seq x y z
N TRP A 1 -17.19 17.76 0.45
CA TRP A 1 -15.89 18.32 0.02
C TRP A 1 -15.60 19.53 0.91
N ILE A 2 -14.62 19.44 1.83
CA ILE A 2 -14.30 20.51 2.78
C ILE A 2 -12.99 21.16 2.32
N LYS A 3 -13.02 22.44 1.94
CA LYS A 3 -11.89 23.16 1.33
C LYS A 3 -10.70 23.35 2.26
N ASP A 4 -10.91 23.35 3.57
CA ASP A 4 -9.87 23.66 4.56
C ASP A 4 -8.94 22.49 4.91
N HIS A 5 -9.27 21.26 4.49
CA HIS A 5 -8.49 20.08 4.85
C HIS A 5 -7.13 19.99 4.12
N TYR A 6 -6.94 20.80 3.07
CA TYR A 6 -5.72 20.82 2.24
C TYR A 6 -4.76 21.98 2.54
N LEU A 7 -5.03 22.80 3.57
CA LEU A 7 -4.14 23.88 4.01
C LEU A 7 -3.10 23.42 5.05
N LEU A 8 -3.08 22.13 5.39
CA LEU A 8 -2.04 21.57 6.24
C LEU A 8 -0.71 21.60 5.47
N GLU A 9 0.28 22.30 6.03
CA GLU A 9 1.64 22.26 5.50
C GLU A 9 2.14 20.81 5.46
N SER A 10 3.00 20.48 4.49
CA SER A 10 3.54 19.12 4.29
C SER A 10 4.13 18.48 5.56
N LYS A 11 4.60 19.31 6.52
CA LYS A 11 5.08 18.90 7.84
C LYS A 11 4.03 18.22 8.74
N HIS A 12 2.75 18.41 8.45
CA HIS A 12 1.63 17.80 9.20
C HIS A 12 1.19 16.45 8.64
N PHE A 13 1.68 16.07 7.46
CA PHE A 13 1.52 14.73 6.94
C PHE A 13 2.75 13.94 7.41
N THR A 14 2.56 13.08 8.40
CA THR A 14 3.64 12.46 9.16
C THR A 14 4.56 11.64 8.25
N PHE A 15 5.86 11.91 8.33
CA PHE A 15 6.90 11.15 7.63
C PHE A 15 7.75 10.41 8.67
N LYS A 16 8.07 9.14 8.36
CA LYS A 16 8.74 8.15 9.23
C LYS A 16 7.86 7.56 10.33
N ARG A 17 7.82 6.23 10.38
CA ARG A 17 7.10 5.45 11.39
C ARG A 17 7.53 5.77 12.83
N SER A 18 8.76 6.25 13.04
CA SER A 18 9.30 6.66 14.34
C SER A 18 8.65 7.90 14.94
N GLU A 19 7.93 8.68 14.14
CA GLU A 19 7.30 9.95 14.54
C GLU A 19 5.78 9.79 14.77
N LEU A 20 5.24 8.58 14.61
CA LEU A 20 3.83 8.27 14.82
C LEU A 20 3.51 8.10 16.31
N GLY A 21 2.38 8.66 16.75
CA GLY A 21 1.80 8.39 18.05
C GLY A 21 1.31 6.94 18.21
N PRO A 22 1.03 6.47 19.44
CA PRO A 22 0.62 5.09 19.69
C PRO A 22 -0.62 4.66 18.88
N ASP A 23 -1.63 5.53 18.79
CA ASP A 23 -2.85 5.26 18.04
C ASP A 23 -2.60 5.23 16.52
N GLU A 24 -1.77 6.14 16.02
CA GLU A 24 -1.38 6.20 14.60
C GLU A 24 -0.55 4.98 14.18
N VAL A 25 0.32 4.47 15.07
CA VAL A 25 1.06 3.22 14.85
C VAL A 25 0.10 2.04 14.75
N ALA A 26 -0.88 1.96 15.65
CA ALA A 26 -1.88 0.90 15.64
C ALA A 26 -2.71 0.93 14.35
N ASP A 27 -3.11 2.11 13.89
CA ASP A 27 -3.84 2.27 12.62
C ASP A 27 -2.97 1.96 11.40
N TYR A 28 -1.69 2.35 11.41
CA TYR A 28 -0.73 1.96 10.39
C TYR A 28 -0.54 0.43 10.33
N ASP A 29 -0.47 -0.24 11.48
CA ASP A 29 -0.32 -1.70 11.53
C ASP A 29 -1.55 -2.44 10.99
N LYS A 30 -2.76 -1.91 11.25
CA LYS A 30 -4.00 -2.41 10.61
C LYS A 30 -3.93 -2.27 9.09
N LEU A 31 -3.43 -1.14 8.59
CA LEU A 31 -3.25 -0.92 7.15
C LEU A 31 -2.23 -1.90 6.55
N VAL A 32 -1.08 -2.11 7.21
CA VAL A 32 -0.07 -3.07 6.76
C VAL A 32 -0.64 -4.49 6.72
N ALA A 33 -1.35 -4.92 7.78
CA ALA A 33 -1.97 -6.22 7.83
C ALA A 33 -3.02 -6.40 6.71
N PHE A 34 -3.85 -5.38 6.49
CA PHE A 34 -4.85 -5.38 5.42
C PHE A 34 -4.20 -5.49 4.03
N VAL A 35 -3.18 -4.67 3.74
CA VAL A 35 -2.45 -4.73 2.46
C VAL A 35 -1.75 -6.08 2.27
N ALA A 36 -1.24 -6.68 3.35
CA ALA A 36 -0.61 -8.00 3.29
C ALA A 36 -1.61 -9.12 2.92
N THR A 37 -2.91 -8.95 3.14
CA THR A 37 -3.93 -9.91 2.70
C THR A 37 -4.19 -9.87 1.20
N PHE A 38 -3.70 -8.86 0.49
CA PHE A 38 -3.98 -8.71 -0.93
C PHE A 38 -3.20 -9.77 -1.72
N PRO A 39 -3.85 -10.45 -2.68
CA PRO A 39 -3.16 -11.44 -3.50
C PRO A 39 -2.03 -10.74 -4.24
N ALA A 40 -0.83 -11.31 -4.16
CA ALA A 40 0.32 -10.82 -4.89
C ALA A 40 -0.01 -10.80 -6.39
N ASN A 41 0.27 -9.68 -7.07
CA ASN A 41 0.24 -9.68 -8.54
C ASN A 41 1.37 -10.55 -9.03
N LEU A 42 1.05 -11.73 -9.54
CA LEU A 42 2.01 -12.57 -10.22
C LEU A 42 2.16 -12.04 -11.65
N TRP A 43 3.39 -11.94 -12.12
CA TRP A 43 3.64 -11.58 -13.50
C TRP A 43 3.42 -12.79 -14.38
N GLU A 44 2.59 -12.64 -15.40
CA GLU A 44 2.34 -13.66 -16.42
C GLU A 44 2.97 -13.21 -17.75
N ASP A 45 3.49 -14.15 -18.54
CA ASP A 45 3.83 -13.91 -19.94
C ASP A 45 2.56 -13.86 -20.82
N SER A 46 2.74 -13.68 -22.13
CA SER A 46 1.62 -13.64 -23.08
C SER A 46 0.83 -14.94 -23.16
N ASP A 47 1.39 -16.04 -22.68
CA ASP A 47 0.79 -17.38 -22.69
C ASP A 47 0.17 -17.75 -21.33
N GLY A 48 0.23 -16.83 -20.35
CA GLY A 48 -0.34 -17.01 -19.01
C GLY A 48 0.58 -17.74 -18.02
N ASN A 49 1.86 -17.94 -18.33
CA ASN A 49 2.80 -18.60 -17.43
C ASN A 49 3.43 -17.61 -16.45
N LEU A 50 3.58 -18.03 -15.19
CA LEU A 50 4.22 -17.21 -14.16
C LEU A 50 5.70 -16.94 -14.48
N LEU A 51 6.06 -15.66 -14.59
CA LEU A 51 7.45 -15.24 -14.72
C LEU A 51 8.18 -15.46 -13.41
N MET A 52 9.20 -16.32 -13.42
CA MET A 52 10.04 -16.57 -12.25
C MET A 52 11.15 -15.51 -12.09
N GLY A 53 11.44 -15.17 -10.84
CA GLY A 53 12.58 -14.37 -10.41
C GLY A 53 13.88 -15.19 -10.44
N THR A 54 15.00 -14.50 -10.26
CA THR A 54 16.32 -15.14 -10.20
C THR A 54 16.52 -16.02 -8.97
N ASP A 55 15.65 -15.87 -7.96
CA ASP A 55 15.57 -16.68 -6.75
C ASP A 55 14.66 -17.92 -6.91
N GLY A 56 14.11 -18.14 -8.11
CA GLY A 56 13.19 -19.25 -8.39
C GLY A 56 11.77 -19.05 -7.85
N ARG A 57 11.44 -17.87 -7.32
CA ARG A 57 10.08 -17.53 -6.87
C ARG A 57 9.34 -16.75 -7.96
N PRO A 58 8.00 -16.85 -8.06
CA PRO A 58 7.25 -16.03 -8.99
C PRO A 58 7.53 -14.54 -8.77
N LYS A 59 7.75 -13.78 -9.84
CA LYS A 59 7.89 -12.33 -9.79
C LYS A 59 6.56 -11.75 -9.34
N THR A 60 6.60 -11.10 -8.18
CA THR A 60 5.46 -10.38 -7.64
C THR A 60 5.68 -8.88 -7.78
N THR A 61 4.65 -8.12 -8.14
CA THR A 61 4.62 -6.68 -7.90
C THR A 61 3.64 -6.29 -6.82
N ALA A 62 3.94 -5.19 -6.13
CA ALA A 62 2.96 -4.52 -5.30
C ALA A 62 1.77 -4.10 -6.18
N LYS A 63 0.56 -4.51 -5.81
CA LYS A 63 -0.67 -3.97 -6.41
C LYS A 63 -0.78 -2.51 -6.01
N LEU A 64 -0.82 -1.61 -6.99
CA LEU A 64 -1.31 -0.25 -6.76
C LEU A 64 -2.80 -0.35 -6.41
N ILE A 65 -3.12 -0.02 -5.17
CA ILE A 65 -4.49 0.00 -4.70
C ILE A 65 -5.11 1.31 -5.16
N ASP A 66 -6.20 1.23 -5.94
CA ASP A 66 -6.98 2.41 -6.28
C ASP A 66 -7.72 2.90 -5.02
N THR A 67 -7.09 3.85 -4.31
CA THR A 67 -7.62 4.40 -3.07
C THR A 67 -8.97 5.10 -3.25
N LYS A 68 -9.35 5.48 -4.48
CA LYS A 68 -10.68 6.04 -4.76
C LYS A 68 -11.79 5.00 -4.63
N LYS A 69 -11.49 3.72 -4.89
CA LYS A 69 -12.45 2.61 -4.73
C LYS A 69 -12.60 2.15 -3.29
N LEU A 70 -11.71 2.57 -2.40
CA LEU A 70 -11.81 2.24 -0.96
C LEU A 70 -12.71 3.22 -0.19
N LEU A 71 -13.00 4.39 -0.76
CA LEU A 71 -13.76 5.48 -0.12
C LEU A 71 -15.25 5.50 -0.53
N GLY A 72 -15.86 4.32 -0.71
CA GLY A 72 -17.24 4.16 -1.19
C GLY A 72 -18.25 5.14 -0.62
#